data_AF-A0A924ADI8-F1
#
_entry.id   AF-A0A924ADI8-F1
#
_cell.length_a   1.000
_cell.length_b   1.000
_cell.length_c   1.000
_cell.angle_alpha   90.00
_cell.angle_beta   90.00
_cell.angle_gamma   90.00
#
_symmetry.space_group_name_H-M   'P 1'
#
loop_
_entity.id
_entity.type
_entity.pdbx_description
1 polymer ?
#
loop_
_entity_poly.entity_id
_entity_poly.type
_entity_poly.pdbx_seq_one_letter_code
_entity_poly.pdbx_strand_id
1 'polypeptide(L)'
;MLNLNLFTEAEGIFLIRLLLAHLIADFLLQSKKMVENKKWISNAMFIHIFIVFIITFLFCQNLLMSIIISILHYITDGFKIQLSKNKKISQTLLFIADQLIHVLAILLTWSIYFNISHKLIKAFLLPFTDFNLSLLLLSYVLVSTPFGYFIGLTTKRFQKQNNN
;
A
#
# COMPACT_ATOMS: atom_id res chain seq x y z
N MET A 1 26.91 -1.73 9.50
CA MET A 1 25.63 -1.80 8.76
C MET A 1 24.84 -2.95 9.33
N LEU A 2 23.54 -2.77 9.60
CA LEU A 2 22.64 -3.83 10.05
C LEU A 2 22.61 -4.93 8.96
N ASN A 3 23.23 -6.08 9.21
CA ASN A 3 23.23 -7.20 8.27
C ASN A 3 21.93 -8.01 8.45
N LEU A 4 20.83 -7.44 7.99
CA LEU A 4 19.49 -8.01 8.10
C LEU A 4 19.18 -8.87 6.88
N ASN A 5 19.58 -10.15 6.93
CA ASN A 5 19.19 -11.14 5.92
C ASN A 5 17.74 -11.60 6.13
N LEU A 6 16.79 -10.70 5.91
CA LEU A 6 15.35 -10.98 6.03
C LEU A 6 14.80 -11.73 4.82
N PHE A 7 15.30 -11.43 3.63
CA PHE A 7 14.94 -12.07 2.37
C PHE A 7 16.07 -11.88 1.35
N THR A 8 16.09 -12.70 0.31
CA THR A 8 17.09 -12.60 -0.76
C THR A 8 16.83 -11.39 -1.66
N GLU A 9 17.84 -10.93 -2.41
CA GLU A 9 17.66 -9.85 -3.38
C GLU A 9 16.57 -10.18 -4.41
N ALA A 10 16.51 -11.43 -4.87
CA ALA A 10 15.48 -11.89 -5.81
C ALA A 10 14.07 -11.81 -5.21
N GLU A 11 13.90 -12.22 -3.95
CA GLU A 11 12.64 -12.09 -3.20
C GLU A 11 12.23 -10.61 -3.09
N GLY A 12 13.17 -9.72 -2.75
CA GLY A 12 12.93 -8.28 -2.64
C GLY A 12 12.55 -7.62 -3.97
N ILE A 13 13.28 -7.94 -5.05
CA ILE A 13 12.98 -7.46 -6.41
C ILE A 13 11.58 -7.91 -6.84
N PHE A 14 11.19 -9.15 -6.50
CA PHE A 14 9.84 -9.64 -6.80
C PHE A 14 8.75 -8.84 -6.09
N LEU A 15 8.94 -8.51 -4.80
CA LEU A 15 8.00 -7.66 -4.05
C LEU A 15 7.89 -6.26 -4.66
N ILE A 16 9.02 -5.65 -5.03
CA ILE A 16 9.04 -4.34 -5.68
C ILE A 16 8.27 -4.39 -7.00
N ARG A 17 8.45 -5.43 -7.81
CA ARG A 17 7.71 -5.62 -9.07
C ARG A 17 6.21 -5.78 -8.85
N LEU A 18 5.78 -6.49 -7.80
CA LEU A 18 4.37 -6.57 -7.42
C LEU A 18 3.79 -5.21 -7.01
N LEU A 19 4.51 -4.45 -6.18
CA LEU A 19 4.07 -3.12 -5.76
C LEU A 19 4.00 -2.14 -6.93
N LEU A 20 4.99 -2.16 -7.83
CA LEU A 20 4.96 -1.36 -9.06
C LEU A 20 3.77 -1.73 -9.93
N ALA A 21 3.51 -3.03 -10.12
CA ALA A 21 2.37 -3.49 -10.90
C ALA A 21 1.04 -2.97 -10.35
N HIS A 22 0.85 -3.04 -9.03
CA HIS A 22 -0.32 -2.50 -8.35
C HIS A 22 -0.44 -0.98 -8.53
N LEU A 23 0.62 -0.21 -8.25
CA LEU A 23 0.59 1.25 -8.40
C LEU A 23 0.27 1.68 -9.84
N ILE A 24 0.84 0.98 -10.83
CA ILE A 24 0.57 1.25 -12.24
C ILE A 24 -0.89 0.93 -12.57
N ALA A 25 -1.41 -0.22 -12.15
CA ALA A 25 -2.78 -0.63 -12.44
C ALA A 25 -3.82 0.31 -11.82
N ASP A 26 -3.66 0.67 -10.55
CA ASP A 26 -4.63 1.46 -9.77
C ASP A 26 -4.53 2.96 -10.02
N PHE A 27 -3.32 3.51 -10.20
CA PHE A 27 -3.15 4.96 -10.29
C PHE A 27 -2.90 5.48 -11.71
N LEU A 28 -2.19 4.71 -12.54
CA LEU A 28 -1.86 5.16 -13.90
C LEU A 28 -2.91 4.69 -14.92
N LEU A 29 -3.37 3.44 -14.81
CA LEU A 29 -4.23 2.83 -15.82
C LEU A 29 -5.72 2.82 -15.46
N GLN A 30 -6.07 3.02 -14.18
CA GLN A 30 -7.47 3.18 -13.78
C GLN A 30 -7.98 4.58 -14.11
N SER A 31 -8.71 4.71 -15.21
CA SER A 31 -9.27 6.01 -15.63
C SER A 31 -10.42 6.49 -14.73
N LYS A 32 -10.65 7.81 -14.67
CA LYS A 32 -11.79 8.41 -13.97
C LYS A 32 -13.14 7.82 -14.40
N LYS A 33 -13.31 7.59 -15.72
CA LYS A 33 -14.53 6.97 -16.29
C LYS A 33 -14.75 5.55 -15.76
N MET A 34 -13.67 4.78 -15.55
CA MET A 34 -13.79 3.45 -14.94
C MET A 34 -14.28 3.56 -13.50
N VAL A 35 -13.71 4.49 -12.72
CA VAL A 35 -14.11 4.71 -11.32
C VAL A 35 -15.59 5.11 -11.22
N GLU A 36 -16.05 6.05 -12.04
CA GLU A 36 -17.44 6.53 -12.03
C GLU A 36 -18.46 5.43 -12.38
N ASN A 37 -18.10 4.51 -13.28
CA ASN A 37 -18.97 3.43 -13.72
C ASN A 37 -18.75 2.11 -12.95
N LYS A 38 -17.81 2.07 -11.99
CA LYS A 38 -17.41 0.85 -11.25
C LYS A 38 -18.55 0.44 -10.32
N LYS A 39 -19.13 -0.73 -10.60
CA LYS A 39 -19.94 -1.52 -9.66
C LYS A 39 -19.24 -2.87 -9.45
N TRP A 40 -19.55 -3.57 -8.36
CA TRP A 40 -18.96 -4.89 -8.08
C TRP A 40 -19.01 -5.79 -9.32
N ILE A 41 -20.18 -5.93 -9.93
CA ILE A 41 -20.35 -6.61 -11.22
C ILE A 41 -20.62 -5.55 -12.28
N SER A 42 -19.58 -5.17 -13.03
CA SER A 42 -19.67 -4.22 -14.14
C SER A 42 -18.51 -4.40 -15.11
N ASN A 43 -18.69 -3.95 -16.36
CA ASN A 43 -17.61 -3.95 -17.36
C ASN A 43 -16.40 -3.13 -16.88
N ALA A 44 -16.63 -2.01 -16.18
CA ALA A 44 -15.55 -1.19 -15.63
C ALA A 44 -14.71 -1.95 -14.60
N MET A 45 -15.34 -2.78 -13.75
CA MET A 45 -14.63 -3.66 -12.82
C MET A 45 -13.85 -4.73 -13.58
N PHE A 46 -14.46 -5.45 -14.52
CA PHE A 46 -13.77 -6.53 -15.24
C PHE A 46 -12.59 -6.02 -16.08
N ILE A 47 -12.73 -4.85 -16.71
CA ILE A 47 -11.63 -4.21 -17.45
C ILE A 47 -10.49 -3.86 -16.48
N HIS A 48 -10.80 -3.31 -15.30
CA HIS A 48 -9.78 -2.98 -14.31
C HIS A 48 -9.03 -4.24 -13.82
N ILE A 49 -9.76 -5.31 -13.49
CA ILE A 49 -9.14 -6.56 -13.04
C ILE A 49 -8.31 -7.22 -14.13
N PHE A 50 -8.74 -7.10 -15.39
CA PHE A 50 -7.94 -7.54 -16.53
C PHE A 50 -6.65 -6.73 -16.66
N ILE A 51 -6.68 -5.41 -16.45
CA ILE A 51 -5.48 -4.57 -16.39
C ILE A 51 -4.55 -5.03 -15.26
N VAL A 52 -5.08 -5.24 -14.04
CA VAL A 52 -4.30 -5.75 -12.90
C VAL A 52 -3.61 -7.05 -13.29
N PHE A 53 -4.36 -8.02 -13.84
CA PHE A 53 -3.81 -9.30 -14.29
C PHE A 53 -2.67 -9.13 -15.31
N ILE A 54 -2.89 -8.35 -16.37
CA ILE A 54 -1.89 -8.15 -17.44
C ILE A 54 -0.64 -7.47 -16.89
N ILE A 55 -0.78 -6.40 -16.11
CA ILE A 55 0.35 -5.66 -15.57
C ILE A 55 1.12 -6.51 -14.56
N THR A 56 0.44 -7.23 -13.66
CA THR A 56 1.11 -8.17 -12.75
C THR A 56 1.85 -9.26 -13.53
N PHE A 57 1.27 -9.78 -14.62
CA PHE A 57 1.92 -10.81 -15.44
C PHE A 57 3.15 -10.28 -16.16
N LEU A 58 3.07 -9.10 -16.79
CA LEU A 58 4.22 -8.46 -17.44
C LEU A 58 5.35 -8.18 -16.46
N PHE A 59 5.01 -7.68 -15.26
CA PHE A 59 6.00 -7.36 -14.25
C PHE A 59 6.56 -8.59 -13.55
N CYS A 60 5.79 -9.63 -13.25
CA CYS A 60 6.27 -10.76 -12.44
C CYS A 60 6.61 -12.01 -13.25
N GLN A 61 6.18 -12.09 -14.51
CA GLN A 61 6.31 -13.26 -15.40
C GLN A 61 5.80 -14.56 -14.75
N ASN A 62 4.82 -14.44 -13.87
CA ASN A 62 4.27 -15.56 -13.11
C ASN A 62 2.74 -15.56 -13.23
N LEU A 63 2.22 -16.54 -13.97
CA LEU A 63 0.79 -16.65 -14.26
C LEU A 63 -0.03 -16.88 -12.99
N LEU A 64 0.38 -17.81 -12.13
CA LEU A 64 -0.34 -18.14 -10.90
C LEU A 64 -0.42 -16.91 -9.98
N MET A 65 0.69 -16.20 -9.81
CA MET A 65 0.74 -14.97 -9.01
C MET A 65 -0.21 -13.90 -9.57
N SER A 66 -0.24 -13.73 -10.89
CA SER A 66 -1.09 -12.74 -11.56
C SER A 66 -2.57 -13.06 -11.38
N ILE A 67 -2.95 -14.34 -11.46
CA ILE A 67 -4.32 -14.80 -11.19
C ILE A 67 -4.69 -14.49 -9.74
N ILE A 68 -3.86 -14.90 -8.78
CA ILE A 68 -4.15 -14.70 -7.34
C ILE A 68 -4.31 -13.21 -7.02
N ILE A 69 -3.39 -12.35 -7.45
CA ILE A 69 -3.44 -10.90 -7.19
C ILE A 69 -4.67 -10.27 -7.83
N SER A 70 -5.03 -10.67 -9.06
CA SER A 70 -6.23 -10.14 -9.74
C SER A 70 -7.53 -10.55 -9.05
N ILE A 71 -7.62 -11.79 -8.54
CA ILE A 71 -8.77 -12.26 -7.75
C ILE A 71 -8.88 -11.48 -6.44
N LEU A 72 -7.76 -11.29 -5.74
CA LEU A 72 -7.73 -10.50 -4.51
C LEU A 72 -8.17 -9.06 -4.77
N HIS A 73 -7.67 -8.39 -5.82
CA HIS A 73 -8.13 -7.04 -6.22
C HIS A 73 -9.64 -7.00 -6.49
N TYR A 74 -10.18 -7.98 -7.22
CA TYR A 74 -11.63 -8.02 -7.51
C TYR A 74 -12.47 -8.08 -6.23
N ILE A 75 -12.05 -8.90 -5.27
CA ILE A 75 -12.74 -9.07 -4.00
C ILE A 75 -12.65 -7.77 -3.17
N THR A 76 -11.46 -7.19 -3.04
CA THR A 76 -11.22 -6.00 -2.22
C THR A 76 -11.93 -4.76 -2.78
N ASP A 77 -11.82 -4.52 -4.08
CA ASP A 77 -12.57 -3.47 -4.77
C ASP A 77 -14.09 -3.66 -4.63
N GLY A 78 -14.57 -4.89 -4.72
CA GLY A 78 -15.98 -5.24 -4.54
C GLY A 78 -16.49 -4.85 -3.15
N PHE A 79 -15.75 -5.23 -2.10
CA PHE A 79 -16.07 -4.85 -0.73
C PHE A 79 -16.03 -3.33 -0.51
N LYS A 80 -15.04 -2.63 -1.08
CA LYS A 80 -14.97 -1.16 -1.04
C LYS A 80 -16.23 -0.51 -1.61
N ILE A 81 -16.72 -0.99 -2.76
CA ILE A 81 -17.95 -0.50 -3.40
C ILE A 81 -19.17 -0.75 -2.52
N GLN A 82 -19.23 -1.89 -1.83
CA GLN A 82 -20.35 -2.17 -0.94
C GLN A 82 -20.32 -1.28 0.31
N LEU A 83 -19.13 -1.05 0.88
CA LEU A 83 -18.96 -0.18 2.04
C LEU A 83 -19.18 1.30 1.70
N SER A 84 -18.84 1.74 0.48
CA SER A 84 -19.03 3.14 0.06
C SER A 84 -20.50 3.57 -0.03
N LYS A 85 -21.43 2.61 -0.08
CA LYS A 85 -22.88 2.90 0.02
C LYS A 85 -23.29 3.39 1.41
N ASN A 86 -22.49 3.09 2.44
CA ASN A 86 -22.76 3.55 3.80
C ASN A 86 -22.26 4.98 3.98
N LYS A 87 -23.18 5.95 4.01
CA LYS A 87 -22.89 7.38 4.16
C LYS A 87 -22.21 7.76 5.49
N LYS A 88 -22.16 6.86 6.48
CA LYS A 88 -21.47 7.10 7.76
C LYS A 88 -19.96 6.94 7.67
N ILE A 89 -19.45 6.30 6.62
CA ILE A 89 -18.01 6.03 6.46
C ILE A 89 -17.39 7.10 5.55
N SER A 90 -16.29 7.71 6.00
CA SER A 90 -15.54 8.66 5.19
C SER A 90 -14.96 8.00 3.93
N GLN A 91 -15.13 8.63 2.78
CA GLN A 91 -14.56 8.16 1.51
C GLN A 91 -13.03 8.11 1.55
N THR A 92 -12.39 9.08 2.22
CA THR A 92 -10.94 9.09 2.40
C THR A 92 -10.47 7.90 3.23
N LEU A 93 -11.19 7.56 4.31
CA LEU A 93 -10.85 6.39 5.12
C LEU A 93 -11.04 5.08 4.33
N LEU A 94 -12.11 4.98 3.54
CA LEU A 94 -12.32 3.83 2.65
C LEU A 94 -11.21 3.69 1.62
N PHE A 95 -10.78 4.79 1.01
CA PHE A 95 -9.68 4.79 0.06
C PHE A 95 -8.36 4.34 0.72
N ILE A 96 -8.01 4.88 1.90
CA ILE A 96 -6.79 4.48 2.62
C ILE A 96 -6.86 3.00 3.04
N ALA A 97 -7.98 2.57 3.62
CA ALA A 97 -8.17 1.19 4.04
C ALA A 97 -8.06 0.22 2.85
N ASP A 98 -8.65 0.58 1.71
CA ASP A 98 -8.57 -0.18 0.47
C ASP A 98 -7.12 -0.36 0.00
N GLN A 99 -6.33 0.71 -0.06
CA GLN A 99 -4.91 0.64 -0.46
C GLN A 99 -4.08 -0.21 0.52
N LEU A 100 -4.34 -0.10 1.82
CA LEU A 100 -3.68 -0.94 2.82
C LEU A 100 -4.03 -2.43 2.63
N ILE A 101 -5.28 -2.75 2.34
CA ILE A 101 -5.71 -4.13 2.09
C ILE A 101 -5.02 -4.71 0.84
N HIS A 102 -4.88 -3.93 -0.23
CA HIS A 102 -4.16 -4.36 -1.44
C HIS A 102 -2.67 -4.62 -1.14
N VAL A 103 -2.00 -3.72 -0.43
CA VAL A 103 -0.60 -3.90 -0.03
C VAL A 103 -0.45 -5.12 0.90
N LEU A 104 -1.37 -5.32 1.84
CA LEU A 104 -1.38 -6.50 2.71
C LEU A 104 -1.58 -7.79 1.90
N ALA A 105 -2.50 -7.79 0.93
CA ALA A 105 -2.70 -8.92 0.03
C ALA A 105 -1.39 -9.26 -0.72
N ILE A 106 -0.71 -8.25 -1.28
CA ILE A 106 0.59 -8.41 -1.94
C ILE A 106 1.63 -9.01 -0.99
N LEU A 107 1.78 -8.47 0.22
CA LEU A 107 2.75 -8.96 1.20
C LEU A 107 2.48 -10.41 1.63
N LEU A 108 1.21 -10.76 1.85
CA LEU A 108 0.81 -12.12 2.21
C LEU A 108 1.06 -13.09 1.06
N THR A 109 0.61 -12.77 -0.16
CA THR A 109 0.84 -13.65 -1.32
C THR A 109 2.33 -13.81 -1.61
N TRP A 110 3.11 -12.74 -1.56
CA TRP A 110 4.57 -12.77 -1.74
C TRP A 110 5.26 -13.65 -0.69
N SER A 111 4.94 -13.46 0.59
CA SER A 111 5.60 -14.21 1.67
C SER A 111 5.22 -15.68 1.72
N ILE A 112 3.98 -16.02 1.35
CA ILE A 112 3.54 -17.42 1.20
C ILE A 112 4.27 -18.05 0.01
N TYR A 113 4.35 -17.36 -1.12
CA TYR A 113 5.00 -17.86 -2.34
C TYR A 113 6.48 -18.21 -2.14
N PHE A 114 7.22 -17.37 -1.39
CA PHE A 114 8.63 -17.63 -1.07
C PHE A 114 8.85 -18.41 0.25
N ASN A 115 7.79 -18.82 0.94
CA ASN A 115 7.85 -19.50 2.23
C ASN A 115 8.65 -18.74 3.32
N ILE A 116 8.52 -17.41 3.35
CA ILE A 116 9.23 -16.49 4.27
C ILE A 116 8.29 -15.80 5.26
N SER A 117 7.08 -16.33 5.46
CA SER A 117 6.07 -15.80 6.41
C SER A 117 6.62 -15.61 7.83
N HIS A 118 7.43 -16.56 8.33
CA HIS A 118 8.11 -16.47 9.62
C HIS A 118 9.11 -15.29 9.69
N LYS A 119 9.77 -14.97 8.57
CA LYS A 119 10.71 -13.84 8.48
C LYS A 119 9.98 -12.51 8.41
N LEU A 120 8.77 -12.45 7.83
CA LEU A 120 7.93 -11.26 7.86
C LEU A 120 7.55 -10.86 9.29
N ILE A 121 7.16 -11.82 10.13
CA ILE A 121 6.83 -11.56 11.54
C ILE A 121 8.08 -11.02 12.25
N LYS A 122 9.24 -11.64 12.02
CA LYS A 122 10.51 -11.14 12.56
C LYS A 122 10.81 -9.72 12.07
N ALA A 123 10.66 -9.44 10.78
CA ALA A 123 10.86 -8.12 10.18
C ALA A 123 9.99 -7.05 10.83
N PHE A 124 8.72 -7.37 11.11
CA PHE A 124 7.78 -6.46 11.77
C PHE A 124 8.17 -6.15 13.22
N LEU A 125 8.75 -7.11 13.94
CA LEU A 125 9.14 -6.96 15.35
C LEU A 125 10.53 -6.33 15.53
N LEU A 126 11.38 -6.36 14.51
CA LEU A 126 12.75 -5.85 14.58
C LEU A 126 12.86 -4.39 15.04
N PRO A 127 12.03 -3.44 14.55
CA PRO A 127 12.06 -2.06 15.02
C PRO A 127 11.78 -1.86 16.51
N PHE A 128 11.25 -2.88 17.20
CA PHE A 128 10.94 -2.85 18.63
C PHE A 128 11.86 -3.72 19.48
N THR A 129 12.68 -4.57 18.85
CA THR A 129 13.55 -5.52 19.55
C THR A 129 15.03 -5.23 19.34
N ASP A 130 15.41 -4.61 18.22
CA ASP A 130 16.78 -4.19 17.94
C ASP A 130 17.02 -2.73 18.37
N PHE A 131 18.10 -2.48 19.10
CA PHE A 131 18.44 -1.15 19.62
C PHE A 131 18.65 -0.10 18.52
N ASN A 132 19.39 -0.46 17.45
CA ASN A 132 19.72 0.50 16.39
C ASN A 132 18.49 0.85 15.56
N LEU A 133 17.64 -0.13 15.26
CA LEU A 133 16.37 0.12 14.57
C LEU A 133 15.37 0.86 15.45
N SER A 134 15.31 0.58 16.76
CA SER A 134 14.49 1.33 17.71
C SER A 134 14.92 2.79 17.76
N LEU A 135 16.24 3.04 17.80
CA LEU A 135 16.81 4.39 17.78
C LEU A 135 16.51 5.11 16.46
N LEU A 136 16.60 4.42 15.32
CA LEU A 136 16.24 4.96 14.01
C LEU A 136 14.75 5.34 13.96
N LEU A 137 13.88 4.45 14.43
CA LEU A 137 12.43 4.68 14.50
C LEU A 137 12.10 5.90 15.38
N LEU A 138 12.70 5.97 16.58
CA LEU A 138 12.55 7.13 17.48
C LEU A 138 12.99 8.42 16.80
N SER A 139 14.16 8.41 16.14
CA SER A 139 14.70 9.57 15.43
C SER A 139 13.75 10.05 14.34
N TYR A 140 13.20 9.13 13.54
CA TYR A 140 12.24 9.46 12.48
C TYR A 140 10.93 10.04 13.03
N VAL A 141 10.39 9.46 14.11
CA VAL A 141 9.17 9.94 14.76
C VAL A 141 9.37 11.35 15.31
N LEU A 142 10.49 11.60 15.99
CA LEU A 142 10.81 12.93 16.54
C LEU A 142 10.95 13.98 15.43
N VAL A 143 11.69 13.69 14.36
CA VAL A 143 11.92 14.67 13.28
C VAL A 143 10.64 14.99 12.51
N SER A 144 9.76 14.00 12.28
CA SER A 144 8.55 14.20 11.48
C SER A 144 7.43 14.94 12.22
N THR A 145 7.12 14.57 13.47
CA THR A 145 5.88 15.04 14.14
C THR A 145 6.08 16.17 15.15
N PRO A 146 6.83 16.03 16.25
CA PRO A 146 6.98 17.11 17.21
C PRO A 146 7.78 18.29 16.65
N PHE A 147 8.76 18.06 15.78
CA PHE A 147 9.47 19.16 15.12
C PHE A 147 8.58 19.94 14.14
N GLY A 148 7.73 19.26 13.36
CA GLY A 148 6.73 19.93 12.53
C GLY A 148 5.76 20.79 13.35
N TYR A 149 5.29 20.28 14.48
CA TYR A 149 4.45 21.02 15.42
C TYR A 149 5.20 22.22 16.04
N PHE A 150 6.45 22.03 16.44
CA PHE A 150 7.31 23.09 17.01
C PHE A 150 7.56 24.24 16.02
N ILE A 151 7.86 23.90 14.75
CA ILE A 151 7.98 24.90 13.68
C ILE A 151 6.65 25.65 13.50
N GLY A 152 5.52 24.94 13.51
CA GLY A 152 4.20 25.56 13.43
C GLY A 152 3.93 26.55 14.59
N LEU A 153 4.33 26.21 15.82
CA LEU A 153 4.17 27.10 16.98
C LEU A 153 5.04 28.36 16.88
N THR A 154 6.29 28.21 16.46
CA THR A 154 7.23 29.33 16.36
C THR A 154 6.89 30.28 15.21
N THR A 155 6.42 29.74 14.08
CA THR A 155 6.06 30.54 12.88
C THR A 155 4.69 31.21 12.94
N LYS A 156 3.80 30.79 13.86
CA LYS A 156 2.47 31.42 14.08
C LYS A 156 2.54 32.93 14.30
N ARG A 157 3.61 33.43 14.94
CA ARG A 157 3.79 34.88 15.18
C ARG A 157 3.96 35.68 13.89
N PHE A 158 4.67 35.13 12.92
CA PHE A 158 4.90 35.77 11.62
C PHE A 158 3.67 35.69 10.71
N GLN A 159 2.93 34.58 10.75
CA GLN A 159 1.66 34.45 10.00
C GLN A 159 0.61 35.47 10.43
N LYS A 160 0.58 35.83 11.73
CA LYS A 160 -0.38 36.80 12.26
C LYS A 160 -0.03 38.26 11.90
N GLN A 161 1.23 38.56 11.59
CA GLN A 161 1.68 39.89 11.16
C GLN A 161 1.39 40.16 9.67
N ASN A 162 1.41 39.14 8.81
CA ASN A 162 1.14 39.30 7.37
C ASN A 162 -0.35 39.31 6.99
N ASN A 163 -1.26 39.03 7.94
CA ASN A 163 -2.71 38.99 7.71
C ASN A 163 -3.46 40.21 8.30
N ASN A 164 -2.73 41.24 8.74
CA ASN A 164 -3.25 42.56 9.14
C ASN A 164 -2.74 43.61 8.15
#